data_AF-A0A944GAI7-F1
#
_entry.id   AF-A0A944GAI7-F1
#
_cell.length_a   1.000
_cell.length_b   1.000
_cell.length_c   1.000
_cell.angle_alpha   90.00
_cell.angle_beta   90.00
_cell.angle_gamma   90.00
#
_symmetry.space_group_name_H-M   'P 1'
#
loop_
_entity.id
_entity.type
_entity.pdbx_description
1 polymer ?
#
loop_
_entity_poly.entity_id
_entity_poly.type
_entity_poly.pdbx_seq_one_letter_code
_entity_poly.pdbx_strand_id
1 'polypeptide(L)'
;MKIIQRSDGKFFATYTTRTKFGDWMAQNLFRTGMTLREVAEKLHVGRVSISMHLNGRHNPTFRDVVAYCWLFGNIDDPNDIYKLVKEES
;
A
#
# COMPACT_ATOMS: atom_id res chain seq x y z
N MET A 1 3.37 -9.13 0.89
CA MET A 1 2.34 -8.43 1.69
C MET A 1 0.97 -8.95 1.28
N LYS A 2 0.03 -9.09 2.21
CA LYS A 2 -1.34 -9.53 1.93
C LYS A 2 -2.32 -8.70 2.76
N ILE A 3 -3.51 -8.50 2.24
CA ILE A 3 -4.65 -8.01 3.02
C ILE A 3 -5.45 -9.24 3.45
N ILE A 4 -5.76 -9.33 4.73
CA ILE A 4 -6.50 -10.43 5.32
C ILE A 4 -7.75 -9.86 5.98
N GLN A 5 -8.89 -10.47 5.71
CA GLN A 5 -10.12 -10.23 6.47
C GLN A 5 -10.10 -11.11 7.73
N ARG A 6 -10.29 -10.49 8.89
CA ARG A 6 -10.41 -11.19 10.17
C ARG A 6 -11.85 -11.64 10.40
N SER A 7 -12.04 -12.55 11.35
CA SER A 7 -13.36 -13.08 11.72
C SER A 7 -14.32 -12.03 12.30
N ASP A 8 -13.81 -10.88 12.73
CA ASP A 8 -14.59 -9.72 13.20
C ASP A 8 -14.99 -8.77 12.06
N GLY A 9 -14.78 -9.18 10.80
CA GLY A 9 -15.06 -8.39 9.59
C GLY A 9 -13.90 -7.49 9.20
N LYS A 10 -13.07 -7.05 10.14
CA LYS A 10 -12.03 -6.03 9.88
C LYS A 10 -10.92 -6.54 8.99
N PHE A 11 -10.43 -5.66 8.13
CA PHE A 11 -9.31 -5.94 7.25
C PHE A 11 -8.00 -5.45 7.85
N PHE A 12 -6.94 -6.24 7.68
CA PHE A 12 -5.60 -5.87 8.11
C PHE A 12 -4.58 -6.21 7.05
N ALA A 13 -3.56 -5.35 6.91
CA ALA A 13 -2.41 -5.63 6.08
C ALA A 13 -1.33 -6.36 6.89
N THR A 14 -0.92 -7.55 6.44
CA THR A 14 0.17 -8.29 7.08
C THR A 14 1.51 -7.88 6.45
N TYR A 15 2.21 -6.95 7.10
CA TYR A 15 3.63 -6.69 6.88
C TYR A 15 4.35 -6.73 8.23
N THR A 16 5.34 -7.62 8.33
CA THR A 16 5.98 -7.96 9.62
C THR A 16 6.78 -6.80 10.25
N THR A 17 7.32 -5.87 9.45
CA THR A 17 8.09 -4.69 9.91
C THR A 17 8.06 -3.57 8.87
N ARG A 18 8.43 -2.33 9.26
CA ARG A 18 8.63 -1.19 8.33
C ARG A 18 9.58 -1.52 7.18
N THR A 19 10.72 -2.14 7.50
CA THR A 19 11.73 -2.54 6.52
C THR A 19 11.14 -3.48 5.47
N LYS A 20 10.32 -4.46 5.90
CA LYS A 20 9.65 -5.40 4.98
C LYS A 20 8.60 -4.74 4.08
N PHE A 21 8.03 -3.60 4.49
CA PHE A 21 7.15 -2.81 3.64
C PHE A 21 7.94 -2.05 2.56
N GLY A 22 9.04 -1.40 2.96
CA GLY A 22 9.97 -0.74 2.03
C GLY A 22 10.54 -1.70 0.98
N ASP A 23 10.99 -2.87 1.41
CA ASP A 23 11.50 -3.92 0.52
C ASP A 23 10.44 -4.39 -0.49
N TRP A 24 9.20 -4.58 -0.03
CA TRP A 24 8.08 -4.93 -0.90
C TRP A 24 7.78 -3.82 -1.91
N MET A 25 7.83 -2.55 -1.50
CA MET A 25 7.66 -1.43 -2.43
C MET A 25 8.77 -1.42 -3.48
N ALA A 26 10.03 -1.58 -3.07
CA ALA A 26 11.17 -1.61 -3.98
C ALA A 26 11.04 -2.72 -5.03
N GLN A 27 10.63 -3.92 -4.61
CA GLN A 27 10.39 -5.04 -5.53
C GLN A 27 9.27 -4.75 -6.53
N ASN A 28 8.18 -4.09 -6.10
CA ASN A 28 7.08 -3.75 -7.01
C ASN A 28 7.42 -2.60 -7.95
N LEU A 29 8.18 -1.60 -7.50
CA LEU A 29 8.71 -0.54 -8.37
C LEU A 29 9.61 -1.14 -9.45
N PHE A 30 10.50 -2.06 -9.08
CA PHE A 30 11.34 -2.78 -10.03
C PHE A 30 10.52 -3.61 -11.03
N ARG A 31 9.54 -4.38 -10.55
CA ARG A 31 8.69 -5.22 -11.40
C ARG A 31 7.83 -4.42 -12.39
N THR A 32 7.31 -3.27 -11.95
CA THR A 32 6.39 -2.44 -12.76
C THR A 32 7.13 -1.42 -13.61
N GLY A 33 8.40 -1.14 -13.33
CA GLY A 33 9.17 -0.07 -13.97
C GLY A 33 8.75 1.34 -13.54
N MET A 34 7.84 1.47 -12.56
CA MET A 34 7.34 2.77 -12.12
C MET A 34 8.39 3.53 -11.29
N THR A 35 8.47 4.82 -11.53
CA THR A 35 9.21 5.78 -10.71
C THR A 35 8.37 6.28 -9.54
N LEU A 36 9.02 6.83 -8.50
CA LEU A 36 8.31 7.46 -7.38
C LEU A 36 7.44 8.64 -7.82
N ARG A 37 7.79 9.30 -8.93
CA ARG A 37 6.98 10.39 -9.49
C ARG A 37 5.66 9.84 -10.05
N GLU A 38 5.72 8.78 -10.84
CA GLU A 38 4.50 8.17 -11.40
C GLU A 38 3.59 7.58 -10.33
N VAL A 39 4.17 7.01 -9.26
CA VAL A 39 3.39 6.56 -8.11
C VAL A 39 2.70 7.75 -7.41
N ALA A 40 3.42 8.86 -7.22
CA ALA A 40 2.87 10.08 -6.62
C ALA A 40 1.70 10.64 -7.46
N GLU A 41 1.88 10.69 -8.78
CA GLU A 41 0.86 11.17 -9.72
C GLU A 41 -0.37 10.27 -9.72
N LYS A 42 -0.20 8.94 -9.78
CA LYS A 42 -1.32 7.99 -9.82
C LYS A 42 -2.10 7.89 -8.51
N LEU A 43 -1.43 8.06 -7.38
CA LEU A 43 -2.07 7.98 -6.06
C LEU A 43 -2.51 9.35 -5.51
N HIS A 44 -2.18 10.44 -6.21
CA HIS A 44 -2.41 11.81 -5.75
C HIS A 44 -1.84 12.08 -4.35
N VAL A 45 -0.63 11.57 -4.07
CA VAL A 45 0.09 11.77 -2.79
C VAL A 45 1.45 12.41 -3.01
N GLY A 46 1.99 13.05 -1.96
CA GLY A 46 3.31 13.67 -2.04
C GLY A 46 4.44 12.66 -2.21
N ARG A 47 5.35 12.91 -3.16
CA ARG A 47 6.56 12.08 -3.40
C ARG A 47 7.39 11.83 -2.14
N VAL A 48 7.45 12.81 -1.24
CA VAL A 48 8.16 12.71 0.03
C VAL A 48 7.56 11.64 0.93
N SER A 49 6.23 11.56 1.02
CA SER A 49 5.54 10.54 1.82
C SER A 49 5.85 9.14 1.31
N ILE A 50 5.80 8.93 -0.02
CA ILE A 50 6.17 7.65 -0.64
C ILE A 50 7.62 7.29 -0.32
N SER A 51 8.54 8.25 -0.42
CA SER A 51 9.95 8.03 -0.07
C SER A 51 10.13 7.67 1.40
N MET A 52 9.37 8.28 2.32
CA MET A 52 9.42 7.93 3.74
C MET A 52 8.92 6.51 4.00
N HIS A 53 7.88 6.06 3.29
CA HIS A 53 7.38 4.68 3.38
C HIS A 53 8.40 3.68 2.80
N LEU A 54 8.96 3.98 1.62
CA LEU A 54 9.97 3.16 0.96
C LEU A 54 11.21 2.93 1.85
N ASN A 55 11.66 3.99 2.54
CA ASN A 55 12.83 3.93 3.41
C ASN A 55 12.51 3.47 4.84
N GLY A 56 11.27 3.05 5.14
CA GLY A 56 10.84 2.62 6.46
C GLY A 56 10.90 3.71 7.54
N ARG A 57 10.99 4.99 7.15
CA ARG A 57 11.03 6.14 8.06
C ARG A 57 9.66 6.47 8.64
N HIS A 58 8.60 6.15 7.91
CA HIS A 58 7.22 6.32 8.34
C HIS A 58 6.41 5.05 8.12
N ASN A 59 5.47 4.76 9.02
CA ASN A 59 4.51 3.67 8.82
C ASN A 59 3.47 4.12 7.81
N PRO A 60 3.19 3.35 6.75
CA PRO A 60 2.03 3.60 5.91
C PRO A 60 0.76 3.40 6.74
N THR A 61 -0.27 4.19 6.47
CA THR A 61 -1.62 3.91 6.96
C THR A 61 -2.21 2.72 6.21
N PHE A 62 -3.27 2.10 6.74
CA PHE A 62 -3.97 1.03 6.02
C PHE A 62 -4.42 1.50 4.62
N ARG A 63 -4.93 2.73 4.52
CA ARG A 63 -5.28 3.37 3.24
C ARG A 63 -4.11 3.43 2.26
N ASP A 64 -2.92 3.81 2.74
CA ASP A 64 -1.71 3.84 1.90
C ASP A 64 -1.37 2.44 1.39
N VAL A 65 -1.39 1.44 2.28
CA VAL A 65 -1.09 0.04 1.91
C VAL A 65 -2.04 -0.44 0.82
N VAL A 66 -3.33 -0.21 0.98
CA VAL A 66 -4.34 -0.60 0.00
C VAL A 66 -4.09 0.09 -1.34
N ALA A 67 -3.80 1.39 -1.33
CA ALA A 67 -3.50 2.16 -2.54
C ALA A 67 -2.30 1.60 -3.31
N TYR A 68 -1.20 1.24 -2.63
CA TYR A 68 -0.06 0.60 -3.28
C TYR A 68 -0.38 -0.80 -3.80
N CYS A 69 -1.12 -1.60 -3.03
CA CYS A 69 -1.52 -2.94 -3.46
C CYS A 69 -2.36 -2.89 -4.74
N TRP A 70 -3.32 -1.98 -4.83
CA TRP A 70 -4.09 -1.75 -6.05
C TRP A 70 -3.22 -1.27 -7.20
N LEU A 71 -2.39 -0.24 -6.98
CA LEU A 71 -1.55 0.32 -8.03
C LEU A 71 -0.61 -0.71 -8.65
N PHE A 72 -0.05 -1.58 -7.83
CA PHE A 72 0.86 -2.63 -8.29
C PHE A 72 0.13 -3.89 -8.77
N GLY A 73 -1.22 -3.90 -8.85
CA GLY A 73 -1.99 -5.03 -9.35
C GLY A 73 -1.97 -6.25 -8.42
N ASN A 74 -1.91 -6.02 -7.11
CA ASN A 74 -2.10 -7.06 -6.09
C ASN A 74 -3.57 -7.13 -5.61
N ILE A 75 -4.46 -6.27 -6.12
CA ILE A 75 -5.91 -6.24 -5.87
C ILE A 75 -6.59 -5.85 -7.18
N ASP A 76 -7.60 -6.62 -7.59
CA ASP A 76 -8.24 -6.50 -8.91
C ASP A 76 -9.37 -5.45 -8.97
N ASP A 77 -10.05 -5.13 -7.86
CA ASP A 77 -11.18 -4.18 -7.84
C ASP A 77 -10.99 -3.04 -6.81
N PRO A 78 -10.95 -1.76 -7.23
CA PRO A 78 -10.97 -0.62 -6.33
C PRO A 78 -12.28 -0.47 -5.52
N ASN A 79 -13.38 -1.12 -5.88
CA ASN A 79 -14.58 -1.16 -5.04
C ASN A 79 -14.40 -2.07 -3.81
N ASP A 80 -13.54 -3.08 -3.90
CA ASP A 80 -13.15 -3.84 -2.71
C ASP A 80 -12.36 -2.93 -1.76
N ILE A 81 -11.53 -2.01 -2.26
CA ILE A 81 -10.82 -0.99 -1.45
C ILE A 81 -11.78 -0.13 -0.62
N TYR A 82 -12.91 0.29 -1.18
CA TYR A 82 -13.89 1.09 -0.44
C TYR A 82 -14.61 0.30 0.66
N LYS A 83 -14.76 -1.03 0.51
CA LYS A 83 -15.21 -1.91 1.60
C LYS A 83 -14.14 -2.04 2.69
N LEU A 84 -12.88 -2.23 2.28
CA LEU A 84 -11.72 -2.34 3.19
C LEU A 84 -11.57 -1.09 4.08
N VAL A 85 -11.69 0.10 3.48
CA VAL A 85 -11.44 1.39 4.17
C VAL A 85 -12.62 1.85 5.03
N LYS A 86 -13.87 1.49 4.69
CA LYS A 86 -15.05 1.87 5.48
C LYS A 86 -15.18 1.13 6.82
N GLU A 87 -14.63 -0.08 6.94
CA GLU A 87 -14.78 -0.90 8.16
C GLU A 87 -13.78 -0.55 9.28
N GLU A 88 -12.80 0.32 9.02
CA GLU A 88 -11.89 0.86 10.05
C GLU A 88 -12.36 2.19 10.67
N SER A 89 -13.43 2.80 10.14
CA SER A 89 -14.02 4.08 10.62
C SER A 89 -15.03 3.84 11.73
#